data_AF-A0A1R1XQK0-F1
#
_entry.id   AF-A0A1R1XQK0-F1
#
_cell.length_a   1.000
_cell.length_b   1.000
_cell.length_c   1.000
_cell.angle_alpha   90.00
_cell.angle_beta   90.00
_cell.angle_gamma   90.00
#
_symmetry.space_group_name_H-M   'P 1'
#
loop_
_entity.id
_entity.type
_entity.pdbx_description
1 polymer ?
#
loop_
_entity_poly.entity_id
_entity_poly.type
_entity_poly.pdbx_seq_one_letter_code
_entity_poly.pdbx_strand_id
1 'polypeptide(L)' 'MDNVAFHKTELVKTFIENSGFKLLYLPPYSPFLNLIENLFSK' A
#
# COMPACT_ATOMS: atom_id res chain seq x y z
N MET A 1 -0.79 1.99 -1.07
CA MET A 1 -0.16 0.78 -0.51
C MET A 1 1.07 0.44 -1.33
N ASP A 2 2.18 0.08 -0.70
CA ASP A 2 3.34 -0.43 -1.44
C ASP A 2 3.04 -1.82 -2.06
N ASN A 3 4.03 -2.39 -2.77
CA ASN A 3 3.87 -3.62 -3.54
C ASN A 3 4.35 -4.90 -2.82
N VAL A 4 4.66 -4.85 -1.52
CA VAL A 4 5.14 -6.02 -0.80
C VAL A 4 4.12 -7.17 -0.84
N ALA A 5 4.61 -8.41 -0.90
CA ALA A 5 3.77 -9.57 -1.20
C ALA A 5 2.62 -9.75 -0.20
N PHE A 6 2.83 -9.46 1.08
CA PHE A 6 1.79 -9.64 2.11
C PHE A 6 0.65 -8.61 2.00
N HIS A 7 0.89 -7.42 1.45
CA HIS A 7 -0.17 -6.44 1.16
C HIS A 7 -1.15 -6.91 0.07
N LYS A 8 -0.76 -7.91 -0.74
CA LYS A 8 -1.55 -8.47 -1.84
C LYS A 8 -2.32 -9.74 -1.45
N THR A 9 -2.30 -10.12 -0.17
CA THR A 9 -3.06 -11.28 0.31
C THR A 9 -4.55 -10.98 0.34
N GLU A 10 -5.38 -12.01 0.12
CA GLU A 10 -6.84 -11.86 0.15
C GLU A 10 -7.34 -11.41 1.53
N LEU A 11 -6.65 -11.81 2.60
CA LEU A 11 -6.94 -11.39 3.96
C LEU A 11 -6.83 -9.86 4.11
N VAL A 12 -5.72 -9.28 3.65
CA VAL A 12 -5.49 -7.83 3.74
C VAL A 12 -6.50 -7.08 2.87
N LYS A 13 -6.75 -7.57 1.65
CA LYS A 13 -7.72 -6.97 0.74
C LYS A 13 -9.13 -6.95 1.34
N THR A 14 -9.61 -8.11 1.80
CA THR A 14 -10.94 -8.26 2.41
C THR A 14 -11.09 -7.39 3.65
N PHE A 15 -10.07 -7.33 4.50
CA PHE A 15 -10.08 -6.49 5.70
C PHE A 15 -10.25 -4.99 5.37
N ILE A 16 -9.51 -4.51 4.37
CA ILE A 16 -9.55 -3.10 3.95
C ILE A 16 -10.90 -2.76 3.30
N GLU A 17 -11.39 -3.61 2.40
CA GLU A 17 -12.68 -3.41 1.72
C GLU A 17 -13.86 -3.46 2.70
N ASN A 18 -13.86 -4.39 3.66
CA ASN A 18 -14.87 -4.46 4.72
C ASN A 18 -14.85 -3.26 5.67
N SER A 19 -13.71 -2.58 5.77
CA SER A 19 -13.58 -1.34 6.54
C SER A 19 -14.10 -0.11 5.77
N GLY A 20 -14.64 -0.30 4.56
CA GLY A 20 -15.18 0.78 3.72
C GLY A 20 -14.12 1.56 2.93
N PHE A 21 -12.88 1.05 2.87
CA PHE A 21 -11.80 1.69 2.14
C PHE A 21 -11.54 1.02 0.79
N LYS A 22 -11.08 1.82 -0.18
CA LYS A 22 -10.61 1.31 -1.47
C LYS A 22 -9.11 1.06 -1.43
N LEU A 23 -8.72 -0.17 -1.75
CA LEU A 23 -7.31 -0.53 -1.86
C LEU A 23 -6.69 -0.01 -3.17
N LEU A 24 -5.64 0.81 -3.06
CA LEU A 24 -4.88 1.35 -4.18
C LEU A 24 -3.39 1.03 -4.00
N TYR A 25 -2.82 0.35 -5.00
CA TYR A 25 -1.39 0.05 -5.05
C TYR A 25 -0.65 1.12 -5.84
N LEU A 26 0.57 1.41 -5.40
CA LEU A 26 1.48 2.25 -6.17
C LEU A 26 1.97 1.49 -7.43
N PRO A 27 2.34 2.19 -8.51
CA PRO A 27 3.10 1.59 -9.60
C PRO A 27 4.39 0.92 -9.09
N PRO A 28 4.87 -0.16 -9.73
CA PRO A 28 6.13 -0.80 -9.37
C PRO A 28 7.29 0.21 -9.34
N TYR A 29 8.23 0.02 -8.40
CA TYR A 29 9.45 0.84 -8.26
C TYR A 29 9.20 2.35 -8.15
N SER A 30 8.05 2.76 -7.62
CA SER A 30 7.68 4.18 -7.48
C SER A 30 7.62 4.64 -6.02
N PRO A 31 8.72 4.54 -5.25
CA PRO A 31 8.74 4.92 -3.83
C PRO A 31 8.49 6.43 -3.63
N PHE A 32 8.84 7.26 -4.61
CA PHE A 32 8.60 8.70 -4.60
C PHE A 32 7.11 9.08 -4.58
N LEU A 33 6.20 8.15 -4.89
CA LEU A 33 4.76 8.35 -4.75
C LEU A 33 4.23 7.99 -3.36
N ASN A 34 5.06 7.39 -2.50
CA ASN A 34 4.70 7.09 -1.12
C ASN A 34 5.15 8.24 -0.21
N LEU A 35 4.22 9.13 0.14
CA LEU A 35 4.52 10.35 0.91
C LEU A 35 5.20 10.07 2.27
N ILE A 36 4.97 8.90 2.86
CA ILE A 36 5.58 8.52 4.14
C ILE A 36 7.08 8.22 4.01
N GLU A 37 7.58 7.83 2.83
CA GLU A 37 9.00 7.53 2.62
C GLU A 37 9.84 8.79 2.85
N ASN A 38 9.33 9.97 2.49
CA ASN A 38 10.02 11.23 2.74
C ASN A 38 10.17 11.54 4.24
N LEU A 39 9.27 11.04 5.09
CA LEU A 39 9.37 11.21 6.54
C LEU A 39 10.47 10.33 7.15
N PHE A 40 10.84 9.25 6.48
CA PHE A 40 11.93 8.35 6.86
C PHE A 40 13.19 8.57 6.02
N SER A 41 13.14 9.47 5.03
CA SER A 41 14.29 9.92 4.26
C SER A 41 15.21 10.71 5.17
N LYS A 42 16.50 10.42 5.04
CA LYS A 42 17.57 10.91 5.92
C LYS A 42 17.79 12.42 5.81
#